data_AF-A0A6J2QTP2-F1
#
_entry.id   AF-A0A6J2QTP2-F1
#
_cell.length_a   1.000
_cell.length_b   1.000
_cell.length_c   1.000
_cell.angle_alpha   90.00
_cell.angle_beta   90.00
_cell.angle_gamma   90.00
#
_symmetry.space_group_name_H-M   'P 1'
#
loop_
_entity.id
_entity.type
_entity.pdbx_description
1 polymer ?
#
loop_
_entity_poly.entity_id
_entity_poly.type
_entity_poly.pdbx_seq_one_letter_code
_entity_poly.pdbx_strand_id
1 'polypeptide(L)'
;MRSSVLGSVCVLLLLLREPACQGDEVTSSTVNPCCYFPCQHWGVCVRHGEEKYECDCTRTGYNGENCTVPEFWTRVRQFLKPTPDVVHYILTHFQRLWDVINYTFLRDVLMRVVLTARSDLIPSPPTFNSKYGYLNWESYYNLSYYTRILPPVPEDCPTSLGVKGKAGLPDPELLVERLLKRRTFRPDPQGSNLMFAFFAQHFTHQFFKTYNRMGLGFTKALAHGVDAGHVYGDNLERQLQLRLHTDGKLKYQCERGNPLSRISVCSALAAAGACMPGDEVTSSTVLSGLPLHTGLLDIPVL
;
A
#
# COMPACT_ATOMS: atom_id res chain seq x y z
N MET A 1 -22.75 10.89 -78.29
CA MET A 1 -23.12 10.50 -76.91
C MET A 1 -23.08 8.98 -76.80
N ARG A 2 -22.07 8.42 -76.11
CA ARG A 2 -22.03 7.08 -75.50
C ARG A 2 -20.60 6.90 -74.96
N SER A 3 -20.36 7.44 -73.77
CA SER A 3 -19.10 7.25 -73.05
C SER A 3 -19.24 6.10 -72.06
N SER A 4 -18.19 5.28 -72.05
CA SER A 4 -17.92 4.07 -71.28
C SER A 4 -18.36 4.11 -69.80
N VAL A 5 -19.36 3.30 -69.46
CA VAL A 5 -19.77 3.01 -68.08
C VAL A 5 -19.01 1.81 -67.49
N LEU A 6 -18.31 1.02 -68.32
CA LEU A 6 -17.61 -0.20 -67.87
C LEU A 6 -16.35 0.04 -67.03
N GLY A 7 -15.69 1.20 -67.14
CA GLY A 7 -14.45 1.48 -66.41
C GLY A 7 -14.63 1.76 -64.93
N SER A 8 -15.81 2.27 -64.53
CA SER A 8 -16.08 2.70 -63.14
C SER A 8 -16.47 1.54 -62.23
N VAL A 9 -17.13 0.51 -62.77
CA VAL A 9 -17.61 -0.65 -61.99
C VAL A 9 -16.45 -1.55 -61.56
N CYS A 10 -15.40 -1.67 -62.36
CA CYS A 10 -14.24 -2.51 -62.06
C CYS A 10 -13.37 -1.94 -60.92
N VAL A 11 -13.33 -0.61 -60.78
CA VAL A 11 -12.60 0.07 -59.68
C VAL A 11 -13.36 -0.03 -58.36
N LEU A 12 -14.71 0.02 -58.39
CA LEU A 12 -15.52 -0.19 -57.18
C LEU A 12 -15.45 -1.65 -56.66
N LEU A 13 -15.36 -2.64 -57.54
CA LEU A 13 -15.26 -4.05 -57.15
C LEU A 13 -13.88 -4.42 -56.55
N LEU A 14 -12.82 -3.68 -56.89
CA LEU A 14 -11.49 -3.89 -56.32
C LEU A 14 -11.28 -3.20 -54.97
N LEU A 15 -12.10 -2.21 -54.61
CA LEU A 15 -12.04 -1.51 -53.31
C LEU A 15 -12.86 -2.19 -52.20
N LEU A 16 -13.67 -3.21 -52.53
CA LEU A 16 -14.47 -3.98 -51.55
C LEU A 16 -13.81 -5.28 -51.09
N ARG A 17 -12.57 -5.56 -51.51
CA ARG A 17 -11.83 -6.73 -51.06
C ARG A 17 -10.97 -6.36 -49.86
N GLU A 18 -11.61 -6.16 -48.72
CA GLU A 18 -10.90 -6.27 -47.45
C GLU A 18 -10.30 -7.68 -47.35
N PRO A 19 -9.03 -7.83 -46.96
CA PRO A 19 -8.54 -9.13 -46.56
C PRO A 19 -9.34 -9.50 -45.31
N ALA A 20 -10.24 -10.47 -45.47
CA ALA A 20 -10.73 -11.22 -44.33
C ALA A 20 -9.49 -11.88 -43.72
N CYS A 21 -8.87 -11.20 -42.75
CA CYS A 21 -7.98 -11.84 -41.79
C CYS A 21 -8.87 -12.84 -41.07
N GLN A 22 -8.82 -14.07 -41.57
CA GLN A 22 -9.25 -15.26 -40.87
C GLN A 22 -8.33 -15.36 -39.65
N GLY A 23 -8.66 -14.59 -38.62
CA GLY A 23 -8.15 -14.86 -37.29
C GLY A 23 -8.63 -16.25 -36.98
N ASP A 24 -7.69 -17.15 -36.75
CA ASP A 24 -8.01 -18.45 -36.19
C ASP A 24 -8.98 -18.22 -35.03
N GLU A 25 -10.20 -18.67 -35.24
CA GLU A 25 -11.19 -18.80 -34.20
C GLU A 25 -10.59 -19.83 -33.25
N VAL A 26 -9.82 -19.33 -32.27
CA VAL A 26 -9.41 -20.11 -31.11
C VAL A 26 -10.72 -20.60 -30.53
N THR A 27 -11.05 -21.85 -30.81
CA THR A 27 -12.23 -22.52 -30.32
C THR A 27 -12.28 -22.26 -28.84
N SER A 28 -13.37 -21.62 -28.39
CA SER A 28 -13.63 -21.18 -27.02
C SER A 28 -13.60 -22.29 -25.94
N SER A 29 -13.14 -23.50 -26.29
CA SER A 29 -13.19 -24.72 -25.48
C SER A 29 -11.91 -25.02 -24.69
N THR A 30 -10.84 -24.21 -24.79
CA THR A 30 -9.56 -24.50 -24.09
C THR A 30 -8.97 -23.37 -23.26
N VAL A 31 -9.65 -22.23 -23.15
CA VAL A 31 -9.16 -21.08 -22.34
C VAL A 31 -9.77 -21.14 -20.95
N ASN A 32 -8.94 -20.93 -19.93
CA ASN A 32 -9.38 -20.89 -18.54
C ASN A 32 -10.51 -19.86 -18.37
N PRO A 33 -11.72 -20.28 -17.92
CA PRO A 33 -12.87 -19.40 -17.82
C PRO A 33 -12.67 -18.23 -16.84
N CYS A 34 -11.80 -18.38 -15.84
CA CYS A 34 -11.49 -17.29 -14.91
C CYS A 34 -10.65 -16.16 -15.54
N CYS A 35 -10.07 -16.36 -16.74
CA CYS A 35 -9.37 -15.30 -17.47
C CYS A 35 -10.30 -14.17 -17.94
N TYR A 36 -11.61 -14.42 -18.01
CA TYR A 36 -12.62 -13.41 -18.32
C TYR A 36 -12.99 -12.54 -17.12
N PHE A 37 -12.51 -12.87 -15.92
CA PHE A 37 -12.91 -12.28 -14.65
C PHE A 37 -14.45 -12.18 -14.51
N PRO A 38 -15.17 -13.31 -14.61
CA PRO A 38 -16.62 -13.30 -14.69
C PRO A 38 -17.30 -12.86 -13.38
N CYS A 39 -16.76 -13.30 -12.24
CA CYS A 39 -17.34 -13.03 -10.92
C CYS A 39 -17.20 -11.56 -10.52
N GLN A 40 -18.34 -10.90 -10.27
CA GLN A 40 -18.39 -9.49 -9.87
C GLN A 40 -18.50 -9.32 -8.34
N HIS A 41 -18.37 -8.08 -7.87
CA HIS A 41 -18.66 -7.68 -6.48
C HIS A 41 -17.98 -8.53 -5.39
N TRP A 42 -16.69 -8.83 -5.56
CA TRP A 42 -15.89 -9.68 -4.67
C TRP A 42 -16.23 -11.17 -4.68
N GLY A 43 -17.01 -11.63 -5.66
CA GLY A 43 -17.18 -13.06 -5.91
C GLY A 43 -15.85 -13.73 -6.31
N VAL A 44 -15.61 -14.95 -5.82
CA VAL A 44 -14.39 -15.70 -6.08
C VAL A 44 -14.62 -16.70 -7.21
N CYS A 45 -13.81 -16.63 -8.26
CA CYS A 45 -13.88 -17.57 -9.38
C CYS A 45 -13.19 -18.89 -9.02
N VAL A 46 -13.95 -19.98 -9.03
CA VAL A 46 -13.45 -21.33 -8.83
C VAL A 46 -13.60 -22.11 -10.12
N ARG A 47 -12.51 -22.69 -10.61
CA ARG A 47 -12.55 -23.53 -11.81
C ARG A 47 -13.12 -24.90 -11.48
N HIS A 48 -14.10 -25.36 -12.27
CA HIS A 48 -14.72 -26.67 -12.13
C HIS A 48 -14.52 -27.49 -13.40
N GLY A 49 -13.64 -28.50 -13.37
CA GLY A 49 -13.25 -29.25 -14.56
C GLY A 49 -12.40 -28.42 -15.53
N GLU A 50 -12.47 -28.73 -16.83
CA GLU A 50 -11.65 -28.10 -17.87
C GLU A 50 -12.29 -26.83 -18.43
N GLU A 51 -13.62 -26.81 -18.60
CA GLU A 51 -14.32 -25.71 -19.29
C GLU A 51 -15.27 -24.89 -18.39
N LYS A 52 -15.61 -25.39 -17.19
CA LYS A 52 -16.62 -24.73 -16.33
C LYS A 52 -15.97 -23.92 -15.22
N TYR A 53 -16.69 -22.91 -14.77
CA TYR A 53 -16.37 -22.14 -13.57
C TYR A 53 -17.63 -21.99 -12.72
N GLU A 54 -17.40 -21.70 -11.45
CA GLU A 54 -18.45 -21.33 -10.51
C GLU A 54 -17.95 -20.11 -9.71
N CYS A 55 -18.84 -19.15 -9.48
CA CYS A 55 -18.54 -18.00 -8.65
C CYS A 55 -19.07 -18.24 -7.24
N ASP A 56 -18.18 -18.22 -6.25
CA ASP A 56 -18.59 -18.17 -4.85
C ASP A 56 -19.02 -16.73 -4.51
N CYS A 57 -20.32 -16.51 -4.41
CA CYS A 57 -20.93 -15.23 -4.06
C CYS A 57 -21.19 -15.06 -2.55
N THR A 58 -20.64 -15.94 -1.69
CA THR A 58 -20.91 -15.94 -0.25
C THR A 58 -20.60 -14.58 0.39
N ARG A 59 -21.59 -14.01 1.09
CA ARG A 59 -21.51 -12.70 1.79
C ARG A 59 -21.15 -11.50 0.90
N THR A 60 -21.27 -11.63 -0.42
CA THR A 60 -21.17 -10.48 -1.33
C THR A 60 -22.44 -9.60 -1.30
N GLY A 61 -23.58 -10.19 -0.90
CA GLY A 61 -24.91 -9.56 -0.99
C GLY A 61 -25.52 -9.62 -2.40
N TYR A 62 -24.98 -10.49 -3.26
CA TYR A 62 -25.42 -10.76 -4.63
C TYR A 62 -25.57 -12.25 -4.90
N ASN A 63 -26.41 -12.58 -5.87
CA ASN A 63 -26.71 -13.92 -6.35
C ASN A 63 -26.55 -14.01 -7.88
N GLY A 64 -26.76 -15.22 -8.41
CA GLY A 64 -26.63 -15.55 -9.84
C GLY A 64 -25.25 -16.05 -10.22
N GLU A 65 -25.09 -16.53 -11.45
CA GLU A 65 -23.87 -17.20 -11.92
C GLU A 65 -22.60 -16.33 -11.79
N ASN A 66 -22.75 -15.00 -11.95
CA ASN A 66 -21.64 -14.04 -11.91
C ASN A 66 -21.69 -13.06 -10.72
N CYS A 67 -22.50 -13.35 -9.70
CA CYS A 67 -22.72 -12.46 -8.56
C CYS A 67 -23.20 -11.04 -8.95
N THR A 68 -24.16 -10.95 -9.88
CA THR A 68 -24.65 -9.68 -10.42
C THR A 68 -26.04 -9.30 -9.95
N VAL A 69 -26.83 -10.24 -9.42
CA VAL A 69 -28.21 -10.00 -8.98
C VAL A 69 -28.20 -9.56 -7.51
N PRO A 70 -28.47 -8.29 -7.18
CA PRO A 70 -28.37 -7.81 -5.80
C PRO A 70 -29.54 -8.30 -4.94
N GLU A 71 -29.25 -8.62 -3.69
CA GLU A 71 -30.28 -8.79 -2.66
C GLU A 71 -31.02 -7.47 -2.37
N PHE A 72 -32.17 -7.55 -1.69
CA PHE A 72 -32.99 -6.39 -1.37
C PHE A 72 -32.21 -5.29 -0.63
N TRP A 73 -31.52 -5.63 0.46
CA TRP A 73 -30.75 -4.64 1.24
C TRP A 73 -29.54 -4.09 0.50
N THR A 74 -28.90 -4.92 -0.32
CA THR A 74 -27.80 -4.50 -1.20
C THR A 74 -28.29 -3.46 -2.21
N ARG A 75 -29.46 -3.69 -2.81
CA ARG A 75 -30.10 -2.73 -3.74
C ARG A 75 -30.43 -1.41 -3.06
N VAL A 76 -31.00 -1.44 -1.85
CA VAL A 76 -31.29 -0.23 -1.07
C VAL A 76 -30.00 0.54 -0.73
N ARG A 77 -28.96 -0.17 -0.25
CA ARG A 77 -27.67 0.44 0.07
C ARG A 77 -27.03 1.10 -1.14
N GLN A 78 -27.08 0.48 -2.32
CA GLN A 78 -26.54 1.07 -3.54
C GLN A 78 -27.29 2.31 -3.98
N PHE A 79 -28.62 2.28 -3.88
CA PHE A 79 -29.44 3.43 -4.23
C PHE A 79 -29.15 4.64 -3.34
N LEU A 80 -28.89 4.42 -2.04
CA LEU A 80 -28.61 5.49 -1.08
C LEU A 80 -27.13 5.89 -1.03
N LYS A 81 -26.21 5.06 -1.52
CA LYS A 81 -24.77 5.31 -1.43
C LYS A 81 -24.37 6.44 -2.39
N PRO A 82 -23.91 7.60 -1.89
CA PRO A 82 -23.40 8.65 -2.76
C PRO A 82 -22.13 8.23 -3.48
N THR A 83 -21.87 8.84 -4.64
CA THR A 83 -20.63 8.61 -5.37
C THR A 83 -19.42 9.17 -4.60
N PRO A 84 -18.21 8.61 -4.81
CA PRO A 84 -17.01 9.10 -4.14
C PRO A 84 -16.77 10.61 -4.35
N ASP A 85 -17.10 11.13 -5.53
CA ASP A 85 -16.95 12.55 -5.86
C ASP A 85 -17.90 13.44 -5.05
N VAL A 86 -19.16 13.00 -4.87
CA VAL A 86 -20.13 13.71 -4.02
C VAL A 86 -19.68 13.69 -2.57
N VAL A 87 -19.19 12.56 -2.07
CA VAL A 87 -18.63 12.46 -0.72
C VAL A 87 -17.44 13.41 -0.56
N HIS A 88 -16.50 13.42 -1.52
CA HIS A 88 -15.36 14.33 -1.51
C HIS A 88 -15.78 15.80 -1.53
N TYR A 89 -16.77 16.15 -2.36
CA TYR A 89 -17.31 17.49 -2.44
C TYR A 89 -17.88 17.95 -1.09
N ILE A 90 -18.70 17.11 -0.45
CA ILE A 90 -19.29 17.39 0.86
C ILE A 90 -18.17 17.59 1.92
N LEU A 91 -17.14 16.74 1.91
CA LEU A 91 -16.01 16.81 2.85
C LEU A 91 -15.12 18.05 2.67
N THR A 92 -15.14 18.72 1.51
CA THR A 92 -14.22 19.81 1.19
C THR A 92 -14.85 21.20 1.12
N HIS A 93 -16.17 21.32 0.88
CA HIS A 93 -16.80 22.61 0.58
C HIS A 93 -17.48 23.29 1.79
N PHE A 94 -18.06 22.53 2.73
CA PHE A 94 -18.91 23.10 3.80
C PHE A 94 -18.15 23.38 5.11
N GLN A 95 -17.12 24.24 5.08
CA GLN A 95 -16.23 24.45 6.24
C GLN A 95 -16.97 24.80 7.55
N ARG A 96 -17.89 25.77 7.53
CA ARG A 96 -18.66 26.17 8.74
C ARG A 96 -19.46 25.03 9.34
N LEU A 97 -20.03 24.16 8.50
CA LEU A 97 -20.74 22.97 8.95
C LEU A 97 -19.78 21.99 9.61
N TRP A 98 -18.62 21.75 9.00
CA TRP A 98 -17.59 20.88 9.55
C TRP A 98 -16.99 21.40 10.86
N ASP A 99 -16.84 22.71 11.03
CA ASP A 99 -16.38 23.30 12.29
C ASP A 99 -17.34 22.98 13.44
N VAL A 100 -18.65 23.10 13.20
CA VAL A 100 -19.69 22.72 14.17
C VAL A 100 -19.64 21.22 14.46
N ILE A 101 -19.57 20.38 13.41
CA ILE A 101 -19.49 18.92 13.57
C ILE A 101 -18.25 18.52 14.38
N ASN A 102 -17.09 19.11 14.09
CA ASN A 102 -15.80 18.80 14.71
C ASN A 102 -15.76 19.10 16.21
N TYR A 103 -16.56 20.05 16.68
CA TYR A 103 -16.66 20.39 18.10
C TYR A 103 -17.63 19.46 18.87
N THR A 104 -18.40 18.63 18.17
CA THR A 104 -19.41 17.74 18.77
C THR A 104 -18.99 16.27 18.72
N PHE A 105 -19.74 15.41 19.43
CA PHE A 105 -19.57 13.95 19.38
C PHE A 105 -19.77 13.36 17.97
N LEU A 106 -20.41 14.10 17.05
CA LEU A 106 -20.61 13.66 15.67
C LEU A 106 -19.27 13.43 14.95
N ARG A 107 -18.21 14.15 15.33
CA ARG A 107 -16.85 13.89 14.84
C ARG A 107 -16.45 12.43 15.03
N ASP A 108 -16.62 11.90 16.25
CA ASP A 108 -16.21 10.54 16.59
C ASP A 108 -17.12 9.50 15.94
N VAL A 109 -18.41 9.79 15.82
CA VAL A 109 -19.37 8.93 15.11
C VAL A 109 -19.00 8.84 13.63
N LEU A 110 -18.75 9.97 12.97
CA LEU A 110 -18.36 10.00 11.56
C LEU A 110 -16.99 9.36 11.37
N MET A 111 -16.02 9.59 12.26
CA MET A 111 -14.72 8.95 12.17
C MET A 111 -14.84 7.43 12.32
N ARG A 112 -15.69 6.93 13.24
CA ARG A 112 -15.97 5.50 13.36
C ARG A 112 -16.54 4.92 12.07
N VAL A 113 -17.50 5.61 11.45
CA VAL A 113 -18.09 5.20 10.16
C VAL A 113 -17.02 5.16 9.07
N VAL A 114 -16.13 6.16 9.01
CA VAL A 114 -15.02 6.18 8.03
C VAL A 114 -14.07 4.99 8.25
N LEU A 115 -13.70 4.71 9.50
CA LEU A 115 -12.82 3.60 9.83
C LEU A 115 -13.44 2.26 9.42
N THR A 116 -14.68 1.99 9.82
CA THR A 116 -15.35 0.71 9.50
C THR A 116 -15.56 0.56 7.99
N ALA A 117 -16.07 1.60 7.32
CA ALA A 117 -16.35 1.53 5.88
C ALA A 117 -15.08 1.35 5.03
N ARG A 118 -13.91 1.76 5.52
CA ARG A 118 -12.63 1.58 4.85
C ARG A 118 -11.96 0.26 5.21
N SER A 119 -12.02 -0.17 6.47
CA SER A 119 -11.44 -1.44 6.91
C SER A 119 -12.14 -2.65 6.28
N ASP A 120 -13.46 -2.58 6.10
CA ASP A 120 -14.25 -3.69 5.55
C ASP A 120 -13.90 -4.03 4.09
N LEU A 121 -13.17 -3.14 3.39
CA LEU A 121 -12.67 -3.39 2.03
C LEU A 121 -11.38 -4.23 2.00
N ILE A 122 -10.71 -4.39 3.15
CA ILE A 122 -9.45 -5.11 3.26
C ILE A 122 -9.73 -6.45 3.93
N PRO A 123 -9.50 -7.59 3.25
CA PRO A 123 -9.75 -8.89 3.86
C PRO A 123 -8.77 -9.14 5.01
N SER A 124 -9.31 -9.54 6.16
CA SER A 124 -8.55 -9.98 7.32
C SER A 124 -9.22 -11.26 7.84
N PRO A 125 -8.52 -12.42 7.82
CA PRO A 125 -7.11 -12.66 7.52
C PRO A 125 -6.71 -12.44 6.04
N PRO A 126 -5.38 -12.33 5.74
CA PRO A 126 -4.90 -12.14 4.36
C PRO A 126 -5.26 -13.32 3.46
N THR A 127 -5.51 -13.05 2.18
CA THR A 127 -6.09 -14.03 1.23
C THR A 127 -5.05 -14.58 0.24
N PHE A 128 -4.67 -13.78 -0.75
CA PHE A 128 -3.81 -14.20 -1.86
C PHE A 128 -2.39 -13.65 -1.69
N ASN A 129 -1.45 -14.16 -2.48
CA ASN A 129 -0.12 -13.58 -2.63
C ASN A 129 0.33 -13.63 -4.10
N SER A 130 1.60 -13.37 -4.38
CA SER A 130 2.13 -13.39 -5.76
C SER A 130 2.13 -14.78 -6.40
N LYS A 131 2.13 -15.85 -5.60
CA LYS A 131 2.24 -17.24 -6.07
C LYS A 131 0.90 -17.97 -6.11
N TYR A 132 0.05 -17.73 -5.12
CA TYR A 132 -1.21 -18.44 -4.94
C TYR A 132 -2.40 -17.50 -5.15
N GLY A 133 -3.24 -17.83 -6.13
CA GLY A 133 -4.51 -17.16 -6.41
C GLY A 133 -5.73 -17.76 -5.72
N TYR A 134 -5.51 -18.62 -4.72
CA TYR A 134 -6.55 -19.24 -3.90
C TYR A 134 -6.13 -19.25 -2.43
N LEU A 135 -7.11 -19.35 -1.53
CA LEU A 135 -6.88 -19.41 -0.08
C LEU A 135 -6.14 -20.70 0.27
N ASN A 136 -5.03 -20.56 0.99
CA ASN A 136 -4.25 -21.70 1.47
C ASN A 136 -3.46 -21.33 2.74
N TRP A 137 -2.99 -22.35 3.44
CA TRP A 137 -2.27 -22.16 4.72
C TRP A 137 -0.93 -21.46 4.55
N GLU A 138 -0.23 -21.64 3.43
CA GLU A 138 1.06 -21.02 3.15
C GLU A 138 0.92 -19.51 2.98
N SER A 139 -0.08 -19.05 2.23
CA SER A 139 -0.41 -17.63 2.07
C SER A 139 -0.78 -16.96 3.40
N TYR A 140 -1.39 -17.71 4.32
CA TYR A 140 -1.77 -17.21 5.64
C TYR A 140 -0.58 -17.14 6.60
N TYR A 141 0.23 -18.20 6.66
CA TYR A 141 1.29 -18.36 7.65
C TYR A 141 2.61 -17.68 7.25
N ASN A 142 2.95 -17.68 5.96
CA ASN A 142 4.24 -17.15 5.50
C ASN A 142 4.23 -15.63 5.37
N LEU A 143 4.64 -14.97 6.46
CA LEU A 143 4.79 -13.51 6.55
C LEU A 143 5.87 -12.93 5.62
N SER A 144 6.65 -13.74 4.90
CA SER A 144 7.61 -13.19 3.94
C SER A 144 6.92 -12.69 2.67
N TYR A 145 5.69 -13.12 2.37
CA TYR A 145 4.94 -12.66 1.21
C TYR A 145 4.20 -11.36 1.45
N TYR A 146 4.11 -10.52 0.43
CA TYR A 146 3.06 -9.50 0.37
C TYR A 146 1.72 -10.17 0.04
N THR A 147 0.68 -9.80 0.77
CA THR A 147 -0.69 -10.20 0.43
C THR A 147 -1.21 -9.40 -0.76
N ARG A 148 -2.16 -9.97 -1.49
CA ARG A 148 -2.86 -9.33 -2.59
C ARG A 148 -4.36 -9.45 -2.37
N ILE A 149 -5.06 -8.36 -2.64
CA ILE A 149 -6.51 -8.28 -2.55
C ILE A 149 -7.17 -9.08 -3.69
N LEU A 150 -6.62 -8.95 -4.90
CA LEU A 150 -7.05 -9.70 -6.07
C LEU A 150 -6.03 -10.81 -6.39
N PRO A 151 -6.48 -11.96 -6.91
CA PRO A 151 -5.59 -13.02 -7.33
C PRO A 151 -4.72 -12.57 -8.53
N PRO A 152 -3.53 -13.17 -8.72
CA PRO A 152 -2.76 -12.98 -9.95
C PRO A 152 -3.57 -13.43 -11.17
N VAL A 153 -3.28 -12.83 -12.33
CA VAL A 153 -3.79 -13.34 -13.61
C VAL A 153 -3.28 -14.77 -13.78
N PRO A 154 -4.16 -15.75 -14.08
CA PRO A 154 -3.72 -17.13 -14.34
C PRO A 154 -2.69 -17.22 -15.46
N GLU A 155 -1.71 -18.10 -15.32
CA GLU A 155 -0.62 -18.27 -16.30
C GLU A 155 -1.11 -18.87 -17.63
N ASP A 156 -2.25 -19.55 -17.62
CA ASP A 156 -2.90 -20.18 -18.78
C ASP A 156 -3.84 -19.22 -19.54
N CYS A 157 -3.78 -17.91 -19.27
CA CYS A 157 -4.54 -16.91 -20.01
C CYS A 157 -3.87 -16.53 -21.35
N PRO A 158 -4.66 -16.17 -22.38
CA PRO A 158 -4.13 -15.85 -23.70
C PRO A 158 -3.37 -14.52 -23.75
N THR A 159 -3.64 -13.60 -22.82
CA THR A 159 -2.93 -12.32 -22.70
C THR A 159 -2.48 -12.09 -21.26
N SER A 160 -1.47 -11.24 -21.07
CA SER A 160 -0.98 -10.87 -19.73
C SER A 160 -2.02 -10.17 -18.84
N LEU A 161 -3.18 -9.77 -19.39
CA LEU A 161 -4.27 -9.11 -18.69
C LEU A 161 -5.56 -9.96 -18.70
N GLY A 162 -5.46 -11.27 -18.94
CA GLY A 162 -6.61 -12.17 -19.08
C GLY A 162 -6.92 -12.41 -20.56
N VAL A 163 -8.09 -11.95 -21.04
CA VAL A 163 -8.53 -12.15 -22.43
C VAL A 163 -8.51 -10.90 -23.31
N LYS A 164 -8.36 -9.71 -22.70
CA LYS A 164 -8.41 -8.43 -23.41
C LYS A 164 -7.01 -7.85 -23.58
N GLY A 165 -6.81 -7.20 -24.73
CA GLY A 165 -5.56 -6.51 -25.05
C GLY A 165 -4.75 -7.25 -26.11
N LYS A 166 -3.59 -6.69 -26.43
CA LYS A 166 -2.62 -7.36 -27.32
C LYS A 166 -1.86 -8.41 -26.53
N ALA A 167 -1.27 -9.38 -27.23
CA ALA A 167 -0.51 -10.48 -26.61
C ALA A 167 0.67 -10.00 -25.74
N GLY A 168 1.24 -8.82 -26.02
CA GLY A 168 2.28 -8.19 -25.22
C GLY A 168 1.84 -6.90 -24.56
N LEU A 169 2.40 -6.61 -23.39
CA LEU A 169 2.29 -5.30 -22.74
C LEU A 169 3.18 -4.28 -23.47
N PRO A 170 2.82 -2.98 -23.44
CA PRO A 170 3.69 -1.94 -23.95
C PRO A 170 5.03 -1.92 -23.20
N ASP A 171 6.10 -1.55 -23.90
CA ASP A 171 7.42 -1.41 -23.32
C ASP A 171 7.40 -0.41 -22.13
N PRO A 172 7.85 -0.83 -20.93
CA PRO A 172 7.84 0.04 -19.75
C PRO A 172 8.70 1.29 -19.94
N GLU A 173 9.82 1.22 -20.67
CA GLU A 173 10.68 2.38 -20.92
C GLU A 173 9.93 3.42 -21.75
N LEU A 174 9.32 2.99 -22.86
CA LEU A 174 8.48 3.86 -23.69
C LEU A 174 7.33 4.51 -22.89
N LEU A 175 6.65 3.77 -22.01
CA LEU A 175 5.58 4.32 -21.16
C LEU A 175 6.10 5.41 -20.22
N VAL A 176 7.24 5.15 -19.56
CA VAL A 176 7.87 6.12 -18.66
C VAL A 176 8.26 7.37 -19.43
N GLU A 177 8.91 7.24 -20.58
CA GLU A 177 9.37 8.37 -21.38
C GLU A 177 8.23 9.22 -21.92
N ARG A 178 7.14 8.58 -22.38
CA ARG A 178 6.02 9.27 -23.03
C ARG A 178 5.06 9.90 -22.03
N LEU A 179 4.76 9.21 -20.92
CA LEU A 179 3.65 9.58 -20.02
C LEU A 179 4.08 10.03 -18.63
N LEU A 180 5.15 9.47 -18.06
CA LEU A 180 5.49 9.68 -16.64
C LEU A 180 6.66 10.64 -16.42
N LYS A 181 7.58 10.76 -17.39
CA LYS A 181 8.75 11.63 -17.31
C LYS A 181 8.30 13.09 -17.21
N ARG A 182 8.64 13.73 -16.09
CA ARG A 182 8.35 15.14 -15.82
C ARG A 182 9.04 16.02 -16.87
N ARG A 183 8.26 16.85 -17.56
CA ARG A 183 8.77 17.88 -18.49
C ARG A 183 8.90 19.22 -17.81
N THR A 184 7.84 19.64 -17.13
CA THR A 184 7.78 20.85 -16.30
C THR A 184 7.39 20.48 -14.89
N PHE A 185 7.97 21.16 -13.91
CA PHE A 185 7.57 20.98 -12.53
C PHE A 185 6.15 21.51 -12.33
N ARG A 186 5.27 20.68 -11.79
CA ARG A 186 3.92 21.03 -11.40
C ARG A 186 3.84 20.90 -9.87
N PRO A 187 3.77 22.02 -9.12
CA PRO A 187 3.61 21.94 -7.68
C PRO A 187 2.26 21.30 -7.34
N ASP A 188 2.20 20.66 -6.17
CA ASP A 188 0.94 20.13 -5.65
C ASP A 188 -0.01 21.30 -5.30
N PRO A 189 -1.24 21.35 -5.85
CA PRO A 189 -2.19 22.40 -5.55
C PRO A 189 -2.64 22.42 -4.07
N GLN A 190 -2.47 21.32 -3.33
CA GLN A 190 -2.77 21.28 -1.89
C GLN A 190 -1.66 21.90 -1.02
N GLY A 191 -0.52 22.27 -1.60
CA GLY A 191 0.58 22.91 -0.90
C GLY A 191 1.50 21.95 -0.13
N SER A 192 1.54 20.66 -0.50
CA SER A 192 2.46 19.69 0.12
C SER A 192 3.92 20.13 -0.03
N ASN A 193 4.68 20.06 1.06
CA ASN A 193 6.08 20.46 1.12
C ASN A 193 7.04 19.25 1.16
N LEU A 194 8.35 19.51 1.14
CA LEU A 194 9.36 18.46 1.19
C LEU A 194 9.40 17.71 2.53
N MET A 195 9.01 18.35 3.63
CA MET A 195 8.92 17.68 4.93
C MET A 195 7.89 16.54 4.88
N PHE A 196 6.73 16.79 4.26
CA PHE A 196 5.73 15.76 4.02
C PHE A 196 6.27 14.62 3.13
N ALA A 197 7.00 14.96 2.05
CA ALA A 197 7.58 13.95 1.16
C ALA A 197 8.60 13.05 1.88
N PHE A 198 9.51 13.63 2.67
CA PHE A 198 10.49 12.86 3.44
C PHE A 198 9.84 12.07 4.57
N PHE A 199 8.82 12.62 5.22
CA PHE A 199 8.04 11.88 6.20
C PHE A 199 7.38 10.66 5.57
N ALA A 200 6.71 10.82 4.42
CA ALA A 200 6.10 9.72 3.69
C ALA A 200 7.14 8.65 3.32
N GLN A 201 8.31 9.05 2.80
CA GLN A 201 9.40 8.12 2.47
C GLN A 201 9.91 7.38 3.72
N HIS A 202 10.17 8.08 4.81
CA HIS A 202 10.68 7.48 6.05
C HIS A 202 9.67 6.51 6.67
N PHE A 203 8.42 6.96 6.79
CA PHE A 203 7.32 6.20 7.39
C PHE A 203 6.99 4.95 6.58
N THR A 204 6.88 5.05 5.26
CA THR A 204 6.47 3.90 4.41
C THR A 204 7.56 2.85 4.28
N HIS A 205 8.84 3.23 4.31
CA HIS A 205 9.97 2.29 4.25
C HIS A 205 10.14 1.43 5.51
N GLN A 206 9.28 1.59 6.53
CA GLN A 206 9.25 0.63 7.64
C GLN A 206 8.59 -0.69 7.24
N PHE A 207 7.52 -0.64 6.43
CA PHE A 207 6.76 -1.81 5.99
C PHE A 207 6.93 -2.14 4.50
N PHE A 208 7.39 -1.20 3.66
CA PHE A 208 7.78 -1.50 2.28
C PHE A 208 9.29 -1.76 2.19
N LYS A 209 9.67 -3.03 2.34
CA LYS A 209 11.07 -3.50 2.25
C LYS A 209 11.15 -4.74 1.36
N THR A 210 11.03 -4.56 0.05
CA THR A 210 11.05 -5.68 -0.91
C THR A 210 12.34 -6.49 -0.83
N TYR A 211 12.21 -7.82 -0.73
CA TYR A 211 13.36 -8.71 -0.66
C TYR A 211 13.78 -9.22 -2.03
N ASN A 212 14.52 -8.39 -2.77
CA ASN A 212 14.91 -8.67 -4.16
C ASN A 212 15.65 -10.00 -4.36
N ARG A 213 16.35 -10.54 -3.34
CA ARG A 213 17.02 -11.85 -3.45
C ARG A 213 16.04 -13.02 -3.57
N MET A 214 14.84 -12.89 -2.97
CA MET A 214 13.80 -13.92 -3.00
C MET A 214 12.77 -13.66 -4.10
N GLY A 215 12.55 -12.39 -4.44
CA GLY A 215 11.70 -11.96 -5.54
C GLY A 215 10.90 -10.71 -5.20
N LEU A 216 10.16 -10.18 -6.18
CA LEU A 216 9.40 -8.93 -6.05
C LEU A 216 8.15 -9.07 -5.16
N GLY A 217 7.64 -10.28 -4.96
CA GLY A 217 6.49 -10.57 -4.11
C GLY A 217 6.81 -10.72 -2.61
N PHE A 218 8.07 -10.56 -2.22
CA PHE A 218 8.54 -10.81 -0.86
C PHE A 218 8.97 -9.54 -0.12
N THR A 219 8.83 -9.55 1.20
CA THR A 219 9.24 -8.47 2.11
C THR A 219 10.23 -8.95 3.16
N LYS A 220 11.09 -8.05 3.61
CA LYS A 220 11.89 -8.21 4.84
C LYS A 220 11.18 -7.66 6.08
N ALA A 221 10.16 -6.82 5.91
CA ALA A 221 9.43 -6.22 7.00
C ALA A 221 8.31 -7.17 7.48
N LEU A 222 8.69 -8.17 8.28
CA LEU A 222 7.80 -9.26 8.69
C LEU A 222 6.63 -8.83 9.59
N ALA A 223 6.68 -7.63 10.18
CA ALA A 223 5.59 -7.09 11.00
C ALA A 223 4.39 -6.58 10.17
N HIS A 224 4.57 -6.34 8.86
CA HIS A 224 3.51 -5.85 7.95
C HIS A 224 2.76 -4.60 8.43
N GLY A 225 3.43 -3.72 9.17
CA GLY A 225 2.75 -2.56 9.76
C GLY A 225 3.69 -1.55 10.40
N VAL A 226 3.15 -0.81 11.35
CA VAL A 226 3.87 0.26 12.06
C VAL A 226 4.57 -0.32 13.28
N ASP A 227 5.75 -0.89 13.07
CA ASP A 227 6.61 -1.50 14.10
C ASP A 227 7.84 -0.65 14.45
N ALA A 228 8.04 0.47 13.73
CA ALA A 228 9.24 1.29 13.79
C ALA A 228 10.55 0.53 13.47
N GLY A 229 10.51 -0.55 12.68
CA GLY A 229 11.68 -1.35 12.30
C GLY A 229 12.68 -0.61 11.37
N HIS A 230 12.32 0.55 10.84
CA HIS A 230 13.23 1.48 10.17
C HIS A 230 14.11 2.28 11.15
N VAL A 231 13.71 2.36 12.42
CA VAL A 231 14.47 2.98 13.53
C VAL A 231 15.19 1.91 14.34
N TYR A 232 14.46 0.86 14.75
CA TYR A 232 14.97 -0.15 15.68
C TYR A 232 15.62 -1.37 15.01
N GLY A 233 15.52 -1.50 13.68
CA GLY A 233 15.97 -2.68 12.94
C GLY A 233 14.83 -3.66 12.66
N ASP A 234 14.99 -4.47 11.61
CA ASP A 234 14.01 -5.48 11.16
C ASP A 234 14.21 -6.85 11.82
N ASN A 235 15.26 -7.01 12.63
CA ASN A 235 15.57 -8.23 13.36
C ASN A 235 16.24 -7.89 14.71
N LEU A 236 16.20 -8.85 15.62
CA LEU A 236 16.70 -8.69 16.99
C LEU A 236 18.20 -8.39 17.03
N GLU A 237 19.00 -9.04 16.16
CA GLU A 237 20.44 -8.83 16.12
C GLU A 237 20.78 -7.36 15.81
N ARG A 238 20.16 -6.80 14.78
CA ARG A 238 20.29 -5.38 14.40
C ARG A 238 19.83 -4.47 15.53
N GLN A 239 18.73 -4.79 16.18
CA GLN A 239 18.21 -4.03 17.30
C GLN A 239 19.21 -3.98 18.47
N LEU A 240 19.79 -5.12 18.86
CA LEU A 240 20.80 -5.19 19.91
C LEU A 240 22.07 -4.42 19.51
N GLN A 241 22.51 -4.51 18.25
CA GLN A 241 23.64 -3.73 17.76
C GLN A 241 23.42 -2.21 17.86
N LEU A 242 22.17 -1.73 17.67
CA LEU A 242 21.82 -0.31 17.74
C LEU A 242 21.63 0.21 19.17
N ARG A 243 21.33 -0.66 20.14
CA ARG A 243 21.05 -0.27 21.53
C ARG A 243 22.33 0.08 22.29
N LEU A 244 22.23 1.03 23.21
CA LEU A 244 23.29 1.37 24.17
C LEU A 244 23.34 0.39 25.35
N HIS A 245 22.23 -0.32 25.61
CA HIS A 245 22.03 -1.20 26.77
C HIS A 245 22.08 -0.50 28.13
N THR A 246 21.93 0.82 28.15
CA THR A 246 21.81 1.66 29.35
C THR A 246 20.58 2.54 29.20
N ASP A 247 19.76 2.67 30.25
CA ASP A 247 18.53 3.49 30.29
C ASP A 247 17.52 3.26 29.15
N GLY A 248 17.57 2.10 28.48
CA GLY A 248 16.74 1.83 27.31
C GLY A 248 17.08 2.66 26.05
N LYS A 249 18.22 3.37 26.03
CA LYS A 249 18.62 4.29 24.94
C LYS A 249 19.24 3.56 23.74
N LEU A 250 19.21 4.23 22.58
CA LEU A 250 19.97 3.86 21.39
C LEU A 250 21.38 4.47 21.42
N LYS A 251 22.30 3.89 20.65
CA LYS A 251 23.65 4.46 20.45
C LYS A 251 23.56 5.75 19.64
N TYR A 252 24.28 6.78 20.09
CA TYR A 252 24.41 8.06 19.42
C TYR A 252 25.87 8.52 19.43
N GLN A 253 26.20 9.53 18.60
CA GLN A 253 27.47 10.26 18.60
C GLN A 253 27.20 11.75 18.81
N CYS A 254 28.19 12.48 19.31
CA CYS A 254 28.06 13.91 19.57
C CYS A 254 28.93 14.70 18.60
N GLU A 255 28.31 15.54 17.79
CA GLU A 255 29.03 16.48 16.91
C GLU A 255 28.53 17.89 17.18
N ARG A 256 29.45 18.80 17.51
CA ARG A 256 29.15 20.21 17.83
C ARG A 256 28.06 20.37 18.91
N GLY A 257 28.03 19.48 19.89
CA GLY A 257 27.04 19.47 20.99
C GLY A 257 25.68 18.85 20.65
N ASN A 258 25.45 18.44 19.39
CA ASN A 258 24.19 17.81 18.97
C ASN A 258 24.33 16.28 18.90
N PRO A 259 23.34 15.52 19.41
CA PRO A 259 23.31 14.07 19.27
C PRO A 259 22.92 13.69 17.82
N LEU A 260 23.74 12.85 17.20
CA LEU A 260 23.52 12.28 15.88
C LEU A 260 23.49 10.75 15.96
N SER A 261 22.81 10.11 15.01
CA SER A 261 22.84 8.66 14.88
C SER A 261 24.27 8.18 14.66
N ARG A 262 24.69 7.12 15.36
CA ARG A 262 26.03 6.57 15.18
C ARG A 262 26.13 5.88 13.81
N ILE A 263 26.90 6.47 12.90
CA ILE A 263 27.11 5.91 11.56
C ILE A 263 28.06 4.71 11.69
N SER A 264 27.61 3.51 11.29
CA SER A 264 28.44 2.31 11.19
C SER A 264 29.29 2.33 9.91
N VAL A 265 29.97 3.43 9.66
CA VAL A 265 31.07 3.47 8.69
C VAL A 265 32.34 3.35 9.53
N CYS A 266 33.32 2.59 9.05
CA CYS A 266 34.67 2.44 9.62
C CYS A 266 35.42 3.78 9.73
N SER A 267 34.93 4.75 10.49
CA SER A 267 35.64 5.96 10.84
C SER A 267 35.98 5.91 12.32
N ALA A 268 37.18 5.41 12.59
CA ALA A 268 37.92 5.65 13.81
C ALA A 268 38.23 7.15 13.92
N LEU A 269 37.32 7.93 14.52
CA LEU A 269 37.65 9.22 15.12
C LEU A 269 36.69 9.47 16.27
N ALA A 270 37.09 8.99 17.44
CA ALA A 270 36.52 9.38 18.71
C ALA A 270 36.96 10.82 19.01
N ALA A 271 36.06 11.79 18.86
CA ALA A 271 36.14 13.04 19.57
C ALA A 271 35.06 13.01 20.66
N ALA A 272 35.47 12.75 21.90
CA ALA A 272 34.60 12.80 23.06
C ALA A 272 34.30 14.27 23.39
N GLY A 273 33.16 14.77 22.89
CA GLY A 273 32.50 15.97 23.41
C GLY A 273 31.19 15.54 24.05
N ALA A 274 30.98 15.88 25.33
CA ALA A 274 29.76 15.52 26.05
C ALA A 274 28.52 16.20 25.42
N CYS A 275 27.54 15.41 24.95
CA CYS A 275 26.18 15.92 24.77
C CYS A 275 25.51 15.95 26.14
N MET A 276 25.52 17.09 26.81
CA MET A 276 24.61 17.33 27.93
C MET A 276 23.31 17.91 27.35
N PRO A 277 22.16 17.22 27.47
CA PRO A 277 20.89 17.92 27.35
C PRO A 277 20.78 18.88 28.53
N GLY A 278 20.62 20.18 28.25
CA GLY A 278 20.21 21.13 29.27
C GLY A 278 18.82 20.75 29.74
N ASP A 279 18.69 20.36 31.01
CA ASP A 279 17.71 20.90 31.95
C ASP A 279 17.80 20.15 33.30
N GLU A 280 18.55 20.74 34.23
CA GLU A 280 18.17 20.78 35.64
C GLU A 280 18.80 22.03 36.26
N VAL A 281 18.19 23.19 36.01
CA VAL A 281 18.49 24.41 36.77
C VAL A 281 17.83 24.25 38.14
N THR A 282 18.44 23.50 39.05
CA THR A 282 18.20 23.69 40.48
C THR A 282 18.98 24.92 40.91
N SER A 283 18.34 26.08 40.78
CA SER A 283 18.77 27.33 41.38
C SER A 283 18.58 27.24 42.90
N SER A 284 19.64 26.94 43.62
CA SER A 284 19.76 27.25 45.06
C SER A 284 21.21 27.12 45.52
N THR A 285 22.04 28.09 45.17
CA THR A 285 23.30 28.34 45.89
C THR A 285 23.12 29.62 46.69
N VAL A 286 22.60 29.48 47.92
CA VAL A 286 22.65 30.53 48.93
C VAL A 286 23.90 30.30 49.78
N LEU A 287 24.73 31.34 49.81
CA LEU A 287 25.89 31.53 50.67
C LEU A 287 25.55 31.35 52.17
N SER A 288 26.36 30.56 52.89
CA SER A 288 26.79 30.70 54.29
C SER A 288 27.38 29.34 54.71
N GLY A 289 28.49 29.16 55.43
CA GLY A 289 29.22 30.05 56.32
C GLY A 289 29.50 29.27 57.61
N LEU A 290 30.64 28.56 57.67
CA LEU A 290 31.37 28.05 58.86
C LEU A 290 30.75 26.89 59.68
N PRO A 291 31.60 26.15 60.45
CA PRO A 291 31.47 24.70 60.66
C PRO A 291 30.95 24.34 62.05
N LEU A 292 30.38 23.15 62.19
CA LEU A 292 30.15 22.54 63.49
C LEU A 292 30.56 21.06 63.49
N HIS A 293 31.48 20.78 64.42
CA HIS A 293 31.80 19.50 65.04
C HIS A 293 30.61 18.53 65.13
N THR A 294 30.83 17.28 64.72
CA THR A 294 30.25 16.10 65.39
C THR A 294 31.15 14.88 65.19
N GLY A 295 31.64 14.33 66.29
CA GLY A 295 32.06 12.92 66.37
C GLY A 295 30.89 12.06 66.87
N LEU A 296 30.86 10.81 66.43
CA LEU A 296 30.28 9.56 66.99
C LEU A 296 29.94 8.67 65.77
N LEU A 297 30.74 7.64 65.44
CA LEU A 297 30.72 6.27 65.98
C LEU A 297 29.34 5.58 65.93
N ASP A 298 29.26 4.66 64.97
CA ASP A 298 28.70 3.31 64.99
C ASP A 298 27.31 3.04 65.57
N ILE A 299 26.39 2.58 64.71
CA ILE A 299 25.52 1.41 64.96
C ILE A 299 25.27 0.66 63.63
N PRO A 300 25.46 -0.69 63.56
CA PRO A 300 25.18 -1.50 62.39
C PRO A 300 23.72 -1.99 62.36
N VAL A 301 23.18 -2.24 61.17
CA VAL A 301 21.90 -2.95 60.97
C VAL A 301 22.16 -4.19 60.12
N LEU A 302 21.52 -5.28 60.56
CA LEU A 302 21.49 -6.64 60.02
C LEU A 302 21.47 -6.74 58.49
#